data_AF-A0A453HGX1-F1
#
_entry.id   AF-A0A453HGX1-F1
#
_cell.length_a   1.000
_cell.length_b   1.000
_cell.length_c   1.000
_cell.angle_alpha   90.00
_cell.angle_beta   90.00
_cell.angle_gamma   90.00
#
_symmetry.space_group_name_H-M   'P 1'
#
loop_
_entity.id
_entity.type
_entity.pdbx_description
1 polymer ?
#
loop_
_entity_poly.entity_id
_entity_poly.type
_entity_poly.pdbx_seq_one_letter_code
_entity_poly.pdbx_strand_id
1 'polypeptide(L)'
;MAAITTTTASSSFLHRRISSSPATTTTPRSHLVPFHARNRCHLRFACRATDVSGAEPSAPPETGGGSSWLPVVPLAALPRGERRVIVQGGEEILLLWYKDEVFAIENRSPAEGAYTEGLLNAKLTQDGCIVCPSTDSTFDLRTGEIKEWYPKNPVLRALTPVLRKLFVYPAKTDGENIYISIRGAASSVGSAEILFSGKAQPGSTASDVNIEEGENGGR
;
A
#
# COMPACT_ATOMS: atom_id res chain seq x y z
N MET A 1 4.22 40.34 -57.14
CA MET A 1 2.96 39.98 -57.84
C MET A 1 2.10 39.19 -56.88
N ALA A 2 0.82 39.55 -56.82
CA ALA A 2 -0.28 39.09 -55.95
C ALA A 2 -0.53 37.55 -56.06
N ALA A 3 -1.29 36.86 -55.19
CA ALA A 3 -2.56 37.27 -54.59
C ALA A 3 -2.92 36.53 -53.28
N ILE A 4 -3.79 37.20 -52.53
CA ILE A 4 -4.46 36.82 -51.30
C ILE A 4 -5.85 36.29 -51.67
N THR A 5 -6.35 35.25 -50.99
CA THR A 5 -7.80 34.97 -50.97
C THR A 5 -8.22 34.46 -49.60
N THR A 6 -8.96 35.32 -48.90
CA THR A 6 -9.81 35.05 -47.74
C THR A 6 -11.12 34.40 -48.20
N THR A 7 -11.69 33.49 -47.40
CA THR A 7 -13.14 33.23 -47.42
C THR A 7 -13.62 32.84 -46.03
N THR A 8 -14.67 33.54 -45.62
CA THR A 8 -15.42 33.50 -44.37
C THR A 8 -16.72 32.73 -44.59
N ALA A 9 -17.20 31.98 -43.60
CA ALA A 9 -18.62 31.79 -43.22
C ALA A 9 -18.76 30.53 -42.32
N SER A 10 -19.76 30.32 -41.46
CA SER A 10 -20.65 31.10 -40.60
C SER A 10 -21.71 30.11 -40.08
N SER A 11 -21.86 29.96 -38.75
CA SER A 11 -23.01 29.37 -38.01
C SER A 11 -23.42 27.90 -38.36
N SER A 12 -24.11 27.10 -37.54
CA SER A 12 -25.06 27.34 -36.46
C SER A 12 -25.23 26.06 -35.61
N PHE A 13 -25.54 26.26 -34.32
CA PHE A 13 -25.97 25.26 -33.35
C PHE A 13 -27.21 24.48 -33.79
N LEU A 14 -27.20 23.15 -33.63
CA LEU A 14 -28.40 22.37 -33.30
C LEU A 14 -28.06 21.21 -32.36
N HIS A 15 -28.73 21.22 -31.21
CA HIS A 15 -28.78 20.14 -30.23
C HIS A 15 -29.39 18.88 -30.84
N ARG A 16 -28.77 17.72 -30.61
CA ARG A 16 -29.44 16.43 -30.75
C ARG A 16 -29.41 15.67 -29.43
N ARG A 17 -30.54 15.75 -28.73
CA ARG A 17 -30.89 14.88 -27.60
C ARG A 17 -30.97 13.45 -28.13
N ILE A 18 -30.31 12.51 -27.46
CA ILE A 18 -30.59 11.08 -27.61
C ILE A 18 -31.48 10.70 -26.42
N SER A 19 -32.73 10.40 -26.75
CA SER A 19 -33.72 9.79 -25.87
C SER A 19 -33.56 8.27 -25.90
N SER A 20 -33.50 7.63 -24.75
CA SER A 20 -33.87 6.22 -24.59
C SER A 20 -34.64 6.04 -23.28
N SER A 21 -35.83 5.46 -23.45
CA SER A 21 -36.98 5.36 -22.55
C SER A 21 -36.75 4.58 -21.24
N PRO A 22 -37.64 4.75 -20.24
CA PRO A 22 -37.59 4.07 -18.95
C PRO A 22 -38.22 2.68 -19.00
N ALA A 23 -37.64 1.74 -18.23
CA ALA A 23 -38.24 0.45 -17.93
C ALA A 23 -38.95 0.50 -16.56
N THR A 24 -40.27 0.30 -16.60
CA THR A 24 -41.15 0.06 -15.46
C THR A 24 -41.19 -1.45 -15.20
N THR A 25 -41.03 -1.94 -13.96
CA THR A 25 -41.61 -3.22 -13.51
C THR A 25 -41.65 -3.28 -11.97
N THR A 26 -42.86 -3.08 -11.44
CA THR A 26 -43.60 -3.96 -10.52
C THR A 26 -42.92 -4.50 -9.25
N THR A 27 -43.33 -3.93 -8.12
CA THR A 27 -43.30 -4.51 -6.77
C THR A 27 -44.23 -5.72 -6.63
N PRO A 28 -43.81 -6.85 -6.03
CA PRO A 28 -44.74 -7.88 -5.58
C PRO A 28 -45.21 -7.61 -4.15
N ARG A 29 -46.53 -7.61 -4.00
CA ARG A 29 -47.29 -7.65 -2.74
C ARG A 29 -47.49 -9.13 -2.39
N SER A 30 -47.00 -9.58 -1.24
CA SER A 30 -47.28 -10.94 -0.75
C SER A 30 -47.73 -10.93 0.71
N HIS A 31 -49.05 -10.95 0.84
CA HIS A 31 -49.88 -11.72 1.77
C HIS A 31 -49.29 -12.18 3.11
N LEU A 32 -49.90 -11.63 4.17
CA LEU A 32 -50.01 -12.22 5.50
C LEU A 32 -50.72 -13.57 5.45
N VAL A 33 -50.14 -14.58 6.09
CA VAL A 33 -50.84 -15.75 6.64
C VAL A 33 -50.17 -16.20 7.94
N PRO A 34 -50.94 -16.59 8.96
CA PRO A 34 -50.44 -16.90 10.29
C PRO A 34 -50.01 -18.36 10.39
N PHE A 35 -48.90 -18.63 11.07
CA PHE A 35 -48.57 -20.00 11.49
C PHE A 35 -48.74 -20.15 13.00
N HIS A 36 -49.74 -20.97 13.32
CA HIS A 36 -49.98 -21.51 14.63
C HIS A 36 -48.83 -22.40 15.10
N ALA A 37 -48.65 -22.35 16.43
CA ALA A 37 -47.79 -23.18 17.24
C ALA A 37 -47.77 -24.67 16.88
N ARG A 38 -46.58 -25.28 17.00
CA ARG A 38 -46.48 -26.60 17.63
C ARG A 38 -45.17 -26.80 18.38
N ASN A 39 -45.37 -27.41 19.53
CA ASN A 39 -44.52 -27.63 20.67
C ASN A 39 -43.56 -28.82 20.44
N ARG A 40 -42.57 -28.96 21.34
CA ARG A 40 -41.67 -30.11 21.61
C ARG A 40 -40.41 -30.24 20.74
N CYS A 41 -39.26 -30.67 21.24
CA CYS A 41 -38.83 -31.11 22.58
C CYS A 41 -37.30 -31.08 22.66
N HIS A 42 -36.80 -30.75 23.85
CA HIS A 42 -35.56 -31.18 24.49
C HIS A 42 -34.36 -31.62 23.62
N LEU A 43 -33.36 -30.74 23.53
CA LEU A 43 -31.97 -31.18 23.59
C LEU A 43 -31.25 -30.35 24.66
N ARG A 44 -31.30 -30.84 25.90
CA ARG A 44 -30.46 -30.31 26.99
C ARG A 44 -29.05 -30.86 26.75
N PHE A 45 -28.17 -30.05 26.17
CA PHE A 45 -26.74 -30.30 26.30
C PHE A 45 -26.32 -29.92 27.73
N ALA A 46 -26.24 -30.93 28.58
CA ALA A 46 -25.66 -30.81 29.91
C ALA A 46 -24.13 -30.69 29.76
N CYS A 47 -23.60 -29.48 29.86
CA CYS A 47 -22.18 -29.26 30.05
C CYS A 47 -21.85 -29.56 31.51
N ARG A 48 -21.20 -30.70 31.77
CA ARG A 48 -20.62 -31.02 33.08
C ARG A 48 -19.27 -30.31 33.18
N ALA A 49 -19.24 -29.16 33.83
CA ALA A 49 -17.99 -28.55 34.28
C ALA A 49 -17.60 -29.21 35.60
N THR A 50 -16.47 -29.93 35.61
CA THR A 50 -15.84 -30.41 36.84
C THR A 50 -14.98 -29.27 37.38
N ASP A 51 -15.32 -28.86 38.60
CA ASP A 51 -14.64 -27.87 39.42
C ASP A 51 -13.25 -28.41 39.83
N VAL A 52 -12.18 -27.69 39.48
CA VAL A 52 -10.87 -27.80 40.13
C VAL A 52 -10.54 -26.40 40.63
N SER A 53 -10.83 -26.20 41.92
CA SER A 53 -10.36 -25.10 42.72
C SER A 53 -8.88 -25.31 43.06
N GLY A 54 -8.03 -24.43 42.53
CA GLY A 54 -6.64 -24.26 42.88
C GLY A 54 -6.31 -22.78 42.78
N ALA A 55 -5.89 -22.20 43.90
CA ALA A 55 -5.89 -20.77 44.20
C ALA A 55 -5.02 -19.86 43.28
N GLU A 56 -5.54 -18.63 43.14
CA GLU A 56 -5.00 -17.34 42.69
C GLU A 56 -3.57 -16.96 43.16
N PRO A 57 -3.00 -15.81 42.77
CA PRO A 57 -3.03 -15.09 41.49
C PRO A 57 -1.60 -14.75 41.03
N SER A 58 -1.32 -14.71 39.73
CA SER A 58 -0.13 -13.99 39.25
C SER A 58 -0.45 -13.27 37.97
N ALA A 59 -0.64 -11.97 38.17
CA ALA A 59 -0.64 -10.87 37.22
C ALA A 59 -1.70 -10.90 36.10
N PRO A 60 -2.45 -9.79 35.90
CA PRO A 60 -3.15 -9.59 34.64
C PRO A 60 -2.12 -9.58 33.49
N PRO A 61 -2.43 -10.08 32.29
CA PRO A 61 -1.61 -9.74 31.13
C PRO A 61 -1.63 -8.22 31.05
N GLU A 62 -0.43 -7.64 31.11
CA GLU A 62 -0.26 -6.22 31.13
C GLU A 62 -1.06 -5.61 29.99
N THR A 63 -1.84 -4.58 30.32
CA THR A 63 -2.41 -3.64 29.35
C THR A 63 -1.25 -2.84 28.76
N GLY A 64 -0.38 -3.53 28.01
CA GLY A 64 0.61 -2.93 27.15
C GLY A 64 -0.09 -2.67 25.83
N GLY A 65 -0.15 -1.40 25.41
CA GLY A 65 -0.51 -1.05 24.04
C GLY A 65 0.52 -1.69 23.10
N GLY A 66 0.30 -2.97 22.78
CA GLY A 66 1.23 -3.83 22.09
C GLY A 66 1.29 -3.41 20.63
N SER A 67 2.48 -3.06 20.17
CA SER A 67 2.73 -2.93 18.75
C SER A 67 2.43 -4.28 18.10
N SER A 68 1.26 -4.38 17.45
CA SER A 68 0.86 -5.60 16.75
C SER A 68 1.88 -5.88 15.66
N TRP A 69 2.58 -7.01 15.79
CA TRP A 69 3.53 -7.50 14.79
C TRP A 69 2.80 -8.46 13.88
N LEU A 70 2.73 -8.11 12.60
CA LEU A 70 2.05 -8.90 11.58
C LEU A 70 3.10 -9.61 10.72
N PRO A 71 3.11 -10.95 10.64
CA PRO A 71 3.90 -11.66 9.63
C PRO A 71 3.36 -11.34 8.24
N VAL A 72 4.23 -10.90 7.33
CA VAL A 72 3.82 -10.48 5.98
C VAL A 72 4.31 -11.40 4.88
N VAL A 73 5.58 -11.81 4.91
CA VAL A 73 6.22 -12.59 3.84
C VAL A 73 7.31 -13.49 4.45
N PRO A 74 7.46 -14.74 4.00
CA PRO A 74 8.63 -15.57 4.35
C PRO A 74 9.93 -14.93 3.88
N LEU A 75 11.02 -15.06 4.64
CA LEU A 75 12.32 -14.50 4.29
C LEU A 75 12.84 -15.05 2.95
N ALA A 76 12.59 -16.33 2.67
CA ALA A 76 12.93 -16.97 1.39
C ALA A 76 12.21 -16.34 0.19
N ALA A 77 11.07 -15.68 0.43
CA ALA A 77 10.33 -14.94 -0.57
C ALA A 77 10.83 -13.49 -0.70
N LEU A 78 11.88 -13.04 -0.02
CA LEU A 78 12.57 -11.80 -0.38
C LEU A 78 14.07 -12.10 -0.48
N PRO A 79 14.55 -12.66 -1.60
CA PRO A 79 15.98 -12.81 -1.85
C PRO A 79 16.70 -11.46 -1.80
N ARG A 80 17.98 -11.48 -1.43
CA ARG A 80 18.82 -10.27 -1.43
C ARG A 80 18.93 -9.69 -2.83
N GLY A 81 18.79 -8.38 -2.94
CA GLY A 81 18.74 -7.67 -4.22
C GLY A 81 17.37 -7.65 -4.90
N GLU A 82 16.41 -8.46 -4.44
CA GLU A 82 15.01 -8.34 -4.85
C GLU A 82 14.26 -7.34 -3.97
N ARG A 83 13.13 -6.88 -4.51
CA ARG A 83 12.20 -5.97 -3.86
C ARG A 83 10.79 -6.50 -4.04
N ARG A 84 9.91 -6.28 -3.07
CA ARG A 84 8.52 -6.71 -3.15
C ARG A 84 7.57 -5.69 -2.59
N VAL A 85 6.48 -5.44 -3.31
CA VAL A 85 5.35 -4.67 -2.78
C VAL A 85 4.32 -5.63 -2.20
N ILE A 86 3.83 -5.33 -1.01
CA ILE A 86 2.70 -6.01 -0.37
C ILE A 86 1.61 -4.99 -0.07
N VAL A 87 0.37 -5.43 0.14
CA VAL A 87 -0.72 -4.53 0.52
C VAL A 87 -1.26 -4.91 1.89
N GLN A 88 -1.29 -3.93 2.79
CA GLN A 88 -1.66 -4.10 4.19
C GLN A 88 -2.57 -2.97 4.60
N GLY A 89 -3.81 -3.28 5.01
CA GLY A 89 -4.76 -2.25 5.43
C GLY A 89 -5.09 -1.21 4.34
N GLY A 90 -4.95 -1.58 3.07
CA GLY A 90 -5.14 -0.67 1.92
C GLY A 90 -3.91 0.17 1.56
N GLU A 91 -2.77 -0.04 2.23
CA GLU A 91 -1.51 0.64 1.93
C GLU A 91 -0.54 -0.29 1.20
N GLU A 92 0.11 0.22 0.15
CA GLU A 92 1.19 -0.45 -0.54
C GLU A 92 2.51 -0.25 0.21
N ILE A 93 3.11 -1.34 0.67
CA ILE A 93 4.36 -1.35 1.42
C ILE A 93 5.44 -2.04 0.58
N LEU A 94 6.52 -1.33 0.32
CA LEU A 94 7.71 -1.84 -0.35
C LEU A 94 8.68 -2.44 0.68
N LEU A 95 8.97 -3.72 0.52
CA LEU A 95 10.00 -4.47 1.21
C LEU A 95 11.26 -4.54 0.34
N LEU A 96 12.41 -4.20 0.92
CA LEU A 96 13.70 -4.24 0.23
C LEU A 96 14.85 -4.52 1.19
N TRP A 97 15.95 -5.04 0.64
CA TRP A 97 17.20 -5.21 1.37
C TRP A 97 18.13 -4.02 1.18
N TYR A 98 18.76 -3.58 2.26
CA TYR A 98 19.85 -2.62 2.22
C TYR A 98 20.89 -2.93 3.30
N LYS A 99 22.16 -3.07 2.92
CA LYS A 99 23.29 -3.43 3.83
C LYS A 99 22.94 -4.55 4.82
N ASP A 100 22.42 -5.66 4.29
CA ASP A 100 22.04 -6.86 5.07
C ASP A 100 20.84 -6.69 6.02
N GLU A 101 20.12 -5.58 5.95
CA GLU A 101 18.91 -5.32 6.73
C GLU A 101 17.68 -5.22 5.83
N VAL A 102 16.53 -5.68 6.33
CA VAL A 102 15.24 -5.55 5.64
C VAL A 102 14.57 -4.26 6.06
N PHE A 103 14.23 -3.43 5.09
CA PHE A 103 13.45 -2.22 5.28
C PHE A 103 12.04 -2.39 4.71
N ALA A 104 11.07 -1.80 5.42
CA ALA A 104 9.69 -1.69 4.98
C ALA A 104 9.31 -0.21 4.93
N ILE A 105 9.01 0.29 3.75
CA ILE A 105 8.62 1.68 3.51
C ILE A 105 7.32 1.70 2.71
N GLU A 106 6.58 2.81 2.73
CA GLU A 106 5.48 2.97 1.78
C GLU A 106 6.02 2.93 0.33
N ASN A 107 5.27 2.32 -0.58
CA ASN A 107 5.66 2.29 -1.99
C ASN A 107 5.46 3.66 -2.66
N ARG A 108 4.48 4.45 -2.22
CA ARG A 108 4.19 5.75 -2.81
C ARG A 108 5.13 6.83 -2.29
N SER A 109 5.87 7.50 -3.18
CA SER A 109 6.76 8.57 -2.75
C SER A 109 5.98 9.78 -2.20
N PRO A 110 6.46 10.45 -1.13
CA PRO A 110 5.88 11.72 -0.68
C PRO A 110 5.94 12.83 -1.73
N ALA A 111 6.86 12.75 -2.68
CA ALA A 111 6.95 13.67 -3.82
C ALA A 111 6.01 13.29 -4.97
N GLU A 112 5.49 12.05 -4.99
CA GLU A 112 4.56 11.62 -6.02
C GLU A 112 3.17 12.20 -5.73
N GLY A 113 2.87 13.33 -6.37
CA GLY A 113 1.54 13.92 -6.39
C GLY A 113 0.55 13.04 -7.16
N ALA A 114 0.28 13.39 -8.42
CA ALA A 114 -0.59 12.59 -9.30
C ALA A 114 0.12 11.39 -9.96
N TYR A 115 1.43 11.26 -9.78
CA TYR A 115 2.21 10.13 -10.27
C TYR A 115 1.91 8.87 -9.45
N THR A 116 2.02 7.71 -10.09
CA THR A 116 1.69 6.40 -9.51
C THR A 116 2.78 5.36 -9.75
N GLU A 117 4.01 5.79 -10.08
CA GLU A 117 5.12 4.87 -10.33
C GLU A 117 5.59 4.18 -9.04
N GLY A 118 5.64 4.93 -7.93
CA GLY A 118 6.11 4.43 -6.65
C GLY A 118 7.64 4.26 -6.61
N LEU A 119 8.08 3.60 -5.54
CA LEU A 119 9.49 3.40 -5.22
C LEU A 119 9.99 2.00 -5.58
N LEU A 120 9.16 1.14 -6.18
CA LEU A 120 9.56 -0.21 -6.59
C LEU A 120 10.81 -0.19 -7.49
N ASN A 121 10.88 0.75 -8.44
CA ASN A 121 11.99 0.92 -9.38
C ASN A 121 12.99 2.01 -8.94
N ALA A 122 12.92 2.48 -7.69
CA ALA A 122 13.78 3.54 -7.20
C ALA A 122 15.26 3.16 -7.15
N LYS A 123 16.16 4.14 -7.23
CA LYS A 123 17.60 3.89 -7.03
C LYS A 123 17.94 3.92 -5.55
N LEU A 124 18.94 3.13 -5.15
CA LEU A 124 19.47 3.13 -3.79
C LEU A 124 20.85 3.77 -3.81
N THR A 125 21.08 4.67 -2.86
CA THR A 125 22.37 5.35 -2.67
C THR A 125 23.17 4.66 -1.56
N GLN A 126 24.49 4.82 -1.58
CA GLN A 126 25.40 4.24 -0.57
C GLN A 126 25.21 4.84 0.83
N ASP A 127 24.56 6.00 0.92
CA ASP A 127 24.26 6.71 2.16
C ASP A 127 23.00 6.20 2.86
N GLY A 128 22.30 5.23 2.27
CA GLY A 128 21.05 4.69 2.82
C GLY A 128 19.82 5.52 2.48
N CYS A 129 19.85 6.19 1.32
CA CYS A 129 18.70 6.89 0.79
C CYS A 129 18.13 6.19 -0.45
N ILE A 130 16.83 6.37 -0.66
CA ILE A 130 16.08 5.93 -1.83
C ILE A 130 15.69 7.13 -2.69
N VAL A 131 15.92 7.02 -4.00
CA VAL A 131 15.67 8.10 -4.98
C VAL A 131 14.43 7.76 -5.80
N CYS A 132 13.42 8.62 -5.72
CA CYS A 132 12.18 8.47 -6.48
C CYS A 132 12.44 8.54 -7.99
N PRO A 133 12.00 7.55 -8.79
CA PRO A 133 12.25 7.52 -10.23
C PRO A 133 11.56 8.67 -10.99
N SER A 134 10.36 9.07 -10.56
CA SER A 134 9.56 10.11 -11.23
C SER A 134 10.04 11.55 -10.94
N THR A 135 10.63 11.81 -9.77
CA THR A 135 10.90 13.19 -9.31
C THR A 135 12.36 13.45 -8.94
N ASP A 136 13.20 12.41 -8.91
CA ASP A 136 14.56 12.43 -8.37
C ASP A 136 14.66 12.93 -6.92
N SER A 137 13.54 12.99 -6.18
CA SER A 137 13.58 13.35 -4.76
C SER A 137 14.14 12.19 -3.94
N THR A 138 14.90 12.54 -2.89
CA THR A 138 15.71 11.57 -2.13
C THR A 138 15.25 11.50 -0.68
N PHE A 139 15.04 10.29 -0.18
CA PHE A 139 14.51 10.01 1.15
C PHE A 139 15.40 9.04 1.91
N ASP A 140 15.60 9.26 3.21
CA ASP A 140 16.34 8.38 4.11
C ASP A 140 15.54 7.09 4.39
N LEU A 141 16.12 5.91 4.16
CA LEU A 141 15.42 4.63 4.34
C LEU A 141 15.08 4.33 5.79
N ARG A 142 15.90 4.80 6.73
CA ARG A 142 15.75 4.47 8.16
C ARG A 142 14.78 5.41 8.86
N THR A 143 14.82 6.69 8.50
CA THR A 143 14.06 7.73 9.19
C THR A 143 12.91 8.29 8.36
N GLY A 144 12.91 8.06 7.05
CA GLY A 144 11.95 8.64 6.11
C GLY A 144 12.20 10.12 5.80
N GLU A 145 13.28 10.70 6.31
CA GLU A 145 13.57 12.12 6.14
C GLU A 145 13.87 12.47 4.69
N ILE A 146 13.36 13.62 4.26
CA ILE A 146 13.65 14.17 2.94
C ILE A 146 15.03 14.78 2.97
N LYS A 147 15.95 14.20 2.19
CA LYS A 147 17.29 14.76 1.98
C LYS A 147 17.28 15.79 0.87
N GLU A 148 16.55 15.49 -0.21
CA GLU A 148 16.49 16.33 -1.39
C GLU A 148 15.09 16.33 -2.00
N TRP A 149 14.63 17.50 -2.46
CA TRP A 149 13.26 17.71 -2.92
C TRP A 149 13.27 18.35 -4.31
N TYR A 150 12.78 17.62 -5.33
CA TYR A 150 12.75 18.04 -6.73
C TYR A 150 14.07 18.69 -7.23
N PRO A 151 15.21 18.00 -7.15
CA PRO A 151 16.51 18.60 -7.47
C PRO A 151 16.61 19.12 -8.89
N LYS A 152 16.02 18.39 -9.85
CA LYS A 152 16.08 18.71 -11.28
C LYS A 152 14.92 19.62 -11.74
N ASN A 153 13.98 19.96 -10.86
CA ASN A 153 12.82 20.77 -11.23
C ASN A 153 12.54 21.90 -10.22
N PRO A 154 13.19 23.07 -10.36
CA PRO A 154 13.05 24.17 -9.42
C PRO A 154 11.63 24.76 -9.38
N VAL A 155 10.87 24.64 -10.47
CA VAL A 155 9.47 25.12 -10.54
C VAL A 155 8.59 24.26 -9.66
N LEU A 156 8.63 22.93 -9.82
CA LEU A 156 7.88 22.02 -8.96
C LEU A 156 8.33 22.12 -7.50
N ARG A 157 9.63 22.32 -7.25
CA ARG A 157 10.16 22.55 -5.90
C ARG A 157 9.53 23.77 -5.21
N ALA A 158 9.34 24.87 -5.94
CA ALA A 158 8.74 26.09 -5.41
C ALA A 158 7.22 25.97 -5.22
N LEU A 159 6.54 25.22 -6.09
CA LEU A 159 5.08 25.07 -6.06
C LEU A 159 4.59 23.95 -5.14
N THR A 160 5.44 22.96 -4.85
CA THR A 160 5.07 21.77 -4.07
C THR A 160 5.77 21.82 -2.73
N PRO A 161 5.13 22.34 -1.67
CA PRO A 161 5.72 22.31 -0.33
C PRO A 161 5.83 20.87 0.17
N VAL A 162 6.80 20.63 1.06
CA VAL A 162 6.96 19.34 1.73
C VAL A 162 5.79 19.11 2.68
N LEU A 163 4.93 18.14 2.37
CA LEU A 163 3.73 17.84 3.17
C LEU A 163 4.00 16.84 4.30
N ARG A 164 4.83 15.82 4.03
CA ARG A 164 5.13 14.73 4.96
C ARG A 164 6.45 14.04 4.59
N LYS A 165 7.03 13.35 5.57
CA LYS A 165 8.18 12.45 5.38
C LYS A 165 7.71 11.12 4.74
N LEU A 166 8.67 10.36 4.22
CA LEU A 166 8.44 8.99 3.78
C LEU A 166 8.07 8.14 4.99
N PHE A 167 7.00 7.36 4.90
CA PHE A 167 6.58 6.50 5.99
C PHE A 167 7.44 5.22 6.02
N VAL A 168 8.09 4.97 7.15
CA VAL A 168 8.90 3.79 7.40
C VAL A 168 8.20 2.92 8.43
N TYR A 169 7.87 1.68 8.05
CA TYR A 169 7.27 0.71 8.95
C TYR A 169 8.37 0.01 9.74
N PRO A 170 8.26 -0.10 11.07
CA PRO A 170 9.14 -0.96 11.84
C PRO A 170 9.07 -2.39 11.31
N ALA A 171 10.22 -2.93 10.89
CA ALA A 171 10.36 -4.28 10.38
C ALA A 171 11.28 -5.09 11.27
N LYS A 172 11.00 -6.39 11.41
CA LYS A 172 11.88 -7.36 12.06
C LYS A 172 11.84 -8.70 11.32
N THR A 173 12.89 -9.48 11.46
CA THR A 173 12.99 -10.84 10.89
C THR A 173 13.37 -11.83 11.97
N ASP A 174 12.79 -13.02 11.97
CA ASP A 174 13.16 -14.13 12.88
C ASP A 174 13.99 -15.23 12.19
N GLY A 175 14.36 -15.03 10.93
CA GLY A 175 15.08 -15.99 10.10
C GLY A 175 14.16 -16.80 9.16
N GLU A 176 12.87 -16.90 9.47
CA GLU A 176 11.89 -17.59 8.64
C GLU A 176 10.92 -16.61 7.98
N ASN A 177 10.49 -15.58 8.70
CA ASN A 177 9.47 -14.63 8.30
C ASN A 177 9.90 -13.18 8.55
N ILE A 178 9.35 -12.30 7.73
CA ILE A 178 9.43 -10.85 7.88
C ILE A 178 8.14 -10.39 8.58
N TYR A 179 8.28 -9.59 9.62
CA TYR A 179 7.19 -8.98 10.37
C TYR A 179 7.26 -7.47 10.25
N ILE A 180 6.10 -6.82 10.15
CA ILE A 180 5.99 -5.37 10.22
C ILE A 180 5.02 -4.96 11.34
N SER A 181 5.18 -3.74 11.85
CA SER A 181 4.20 -3.15 12.76
C SER A 181 3.50 -1.96 12.12
N ILE A 182 2.16 -2.04 12.03
CA ILE A 182 1.30 -1.05 11.37
C ILE A 182 0.76 -0.03 12.39
N ARG A 183 1.59 0.34 13.39
CA ARG A 183 1.16 1.27 14.42
C ARG A 183 1.31 2.71 13.91
N GLY A 184 0.35 3.17 13.11
CA GLY A 184 0.33 4.55 12.59
C GLY A 184 -0.50 4.78 11.33
N ALA A 185 -0.74 3.72 10.54
CA ALA A 185 -1.73 3.72 9.48
C ALA A 185 -3.08 3.29 10.06
N ALA A 186 -4.16 3.97 9.69
CA ALA A 186 -5.47 3.83 10.33
C ALA A 186 -5.86 2.36 10.55
N SER A 187 -6.22 2.04 11.79
CA SER A 187 -6.58 0.71 12.29
C SER A 187 -7.64 0.04 11.40
N SER A 188 -7.20 -0.78 10.45
CA SER A 188 -8.05 -1.79 9.82
C SER A 188 -7.53 -3.15 10.25
N VAL A 189 -8.33 -3.81 11.09
CA VAL A 189 -8.14 -5.20 11.51
C VAL A 189 -8.46 -6.06 10.29
N GLY A 190 -7.47 -6.28 9.42
CA GLY A 190 -7.65 -7.01 8.17
C GLY A 190 -6.39 -7.77 7.80
N SER A 191 -6.56 -9.05 7.45
CA SER A 191 -5.51 -9.94 6.99
C SER A 191 -4.66 -9.31 5.90
N ALA A 192 -3.35 -9.52 6.01
CA ALA A 192 -2.39 -9.25 4.96
C ALA A 192 -2.81 -9.84 3.61
N GLU A 193 -3.14 -8.99 2.64
CA GLU A 193 -3.30 -9.44 1.26
C GLU A 193 -1.97 -9.29 0.54
N ILE A 194 -1.37 -10.43 0.19
CA ILE A 194 -0.19 -10.43 -0.66
C ILE A 194 -0.67 -10.14 -2.08
N LEU A 195 -0.73 -8.87 -2.44
CA LEU A 195 -0.84 -8.47 -3.84
C LEU A 195 0.50 -8.78 -4.51
N PHE A 196 0.56 -9.97 -5.11
CA PHE A 196 1.57 -10.29 -6.13
C PHE A 196 1.31 -9.37 -7.34
N SER A 197 1.81 -8.13 -7.27
CA SER A 197 1.81 -7.23 -8.42
C SER A 197 2.86 -7.75 -9.40
N GLY A 198 2.36 -8.52 -10.36
CA GLY A 198 3.14 -9.12 -11.43
C GLY A 198 2.98 -10.62 -11.45
N LYS A 199 2.46 -11.14 -12.57
CA LYS A 199 2.82 -12.50 -12.96
C LYS A 199 4.34 -12.57 -12.89
N ALA A 200 4.88 -13.39 -11.99
CA ALA A 200 6.24 -13.86 -12.11
C ALA A 200 6.32 -14.70 -13.39
N GLN A 201 6.43 -14.02 -14.54
CA GLN A 201 7.08 -14.61 -15.69
C GLN A 201 8.55 -14.74 -15.26
N PRO A 202 9.12 -15.96 -15.32
CA PRO A 202 10.57 -16.12 -15.18
C PRO A 202 11.21 -15.18 -16.19
N GLY A 203 11.91 -14.14 -15.73
CA GLY A 203 12.60 -13.19 -16.61
C GLY A 203 12.17 -11.72 -16.59
N SER A 204 11.29 -11.28 -15.66
CA SER A 204 11.09 -9.83 -15.41
C SER A 204 11.26 -9.51 -13.94
N THR A 205 12.48 -9.71 -13.45
CA THR A 205 12.95 -9.14 -12.19
C THR A 205 13.36 -7.70 -12.49
N ALA A 206 13.09 -6.74 -11.61
CA ALA A 206 13.82 -5.47 -11.60
C ALA A 206 15.26 -5.77 -11.13
N SER A 207 16.00 -6.50 -11.97
CA SER A 207 17.38 -6.88 -11.79
C SER A 207 18.22 -5.71 -12.27
N ASP A 208 18.35 -4.70 -11.43
CA ASP A 208 19.55 -3.87 -11.39
C ASP A 208 19.51 -3.04 -10.11
N VAL A 209 20.19 -3.57 -9.09
CA VAL A 209 20.58 -2.81 -7.91
C VAL A 209 21.71 -1.89 -8.36
N ASN A 210 21.36 -0.78 -9.01
CA ASN A 210 22.34 0.22 -9.41
C ASN A 210 22.82 0.98 -8.16
N ILE A 211 23.73 0.38 -7.39
CA ILE A 211 24.56 1.09 -6.43
C ILE A 211 25.62 1.79 -7.28
N GLU A 212 25.47 3.10 -7.42
CA GLU A 212 26.43 3.93 -8.13
C GLU A 212 27.73 3.94 -7.32
N GLU A 213 28.74 3.17 -7.73
CA GLU A 213 30.12 3.25 -7.22
C GLU A 213 30.76 4.52 -7.78
N GLY A 214 31.07 5.47 -6.89
CA GLY A 214 31.77 6.70 -7.24
C GLY A 214 33.17 6.40 -7.76
N GLU A 215 33.42 6.76 -9.01
CA GLU A 215 34.71 6.71 -9.66
C GLU A 215 35.69 7.67 -8.96
N ASN A 216 36.61 7.10 -8.17
CA ASN A 216 37.70 7.85 -7.56
C ASN A 216 38.80 8.07 -8.62
N GLY A 217 38.65 9.14 -9.40
CA GLY A 217 39.63 9.59 -10.40
C GLY A 217 40.86 10.21 -9.75
N GLY A 218 41.81 9.37 -9.33
CA GLY A 218 43.15 9.77 -8.93
C GLY A 218 44.19 9.38 -9.98
N ARG A 219 44.64 10.35 -10.78
CA ARG A 219 46.02 10.44 -11.28
C ARG A 219 46.31 11.80 -11.89
#